data_AF-A0A920RT75-F1
#
_entry.id   AF-A0A920RT75-F1
#
_cell.length_a   1.000
_cell.length_b   1.000
_cell.length_c   1.000
_cell.angle_alpha   90.00
_cell.angle_beta   90.00
_cell.angle_gamma   90.00
#
_symmetry.space_group_name_H-M   'P 1'
#
loop_
_entity.id
_entity.type
_entity.pdbx_description
1 polymer ?
#
loop_
_entity_poly.entity_id
_entity_poly.type
_entity_poly.pdbx_seq_one_letter_code
_entity_poly.pdbx_strand_id
1 'polypeptide(L)'
;MGLNPHAGDGGYLGKEDQEIIAPAIEYLKAKGLNLIGPVSADTAFVKKKSEQIDAYLAMYHDQGLPVLKTAGFLGILLMLLWGYHSLELQLIRDSL
;
A
#
# COMPACT_ATOMS: atom_id res chain seq x y z
N MET A 1 -1.01 1.03 0.86
CA MET A 1 -0.65 2.04 1.87
C MET A 1 -0.48 3.37 1.16
N GLY A 2 -0.54 4.48 1.89
CA GLY A 2 -0.24 5.80 1.34
C GLY A 2 1.26 5.99 1.10
N LEU A 3 1.63 6.92 0.22
CA LEU A 3 3.02 7.27 -0.06
C LEU A 3 3.59 8.17 1.04
N ASN A 4 2.84 9.20 1.43
CA ASN A 4 3.29 10.17 2.40
C ASN A 4 2.99 9.72 3.85
N PRO A 5 3.71 10.27 4.85
CA PRO A 5 3.36 10.07 6.25
C PRO A 5 1.88 10.42 6.49
N HIS A 6 1.21 9.64 7.32
CA HIS A 6 -0.22 9.80 7.61
C HIS A 6 -1.13 9.77 6.36
N ALA A 7 -0.67 9.14 5.27
CA ALA A 7 -1.34 9.17 3.96
C ALA A 7 -1.63 10.61 3.47
N GLY A 8 -0.66 11.50 3.68
CA GLY A 8 -0.69 12.90 3.23
C GLY A 8 -1.35 13.86 4.22
N ASP A 9 -1.95 13.36 5.31
CA ASP A 9 -2.64 14.16 6.34
C ASP A 9 -3.54 15.24 5.74
N GLY A 10 -4.55 14.85 4.97
CA GLY A 10 -5.44 15.82 4.32
C GLY A 10 -4.78 16.69 3.24
N GLY A 11 -3.55 16.39 2.83
CA GLY A 11 -2.78 17.12 1.82
C GLY A 11 -1.66 17.99 2.41
N TYR A 12 -1.53 18.06 3.73
CA TYR A 12 -0.49 18.85 4.42
C TYR A 12 0.91 18.25 4.29
N LEU A 13 1.01 16.93 4.10
CA LEU A 13 2.29 16.19 4.01
C LEU A 13 2.58 15.66 2.61
N GLY A 14 1.98 16.27 1.58
CA GLY A 14 2.03 15.81 0.19
C GLY A 14 0.63 15.49 -0.33
N LYS A 15 0.48 15.48 -1.65
CA LYS A 15 -0.83 15.40 -2.32
C LYS A 15 -1.02 14.11 -3.11
N GLU A 16 0.04 13.35 -3.32
CA GLU A 16 0.09 12.14 -4.14
C GLU A 16 -0.93 11.09 -3.68
N ASP A 17 -1.16 10.99 -2.36
CA ASP A 17 -2.16 10.10 -1.78
C ASP A 17 -3.58 10.42 -2.26
N GLN A 18 -3.92 11.70 -2.38
CA GLN A 18 -5.26 12.16 -2.77
C GLN A 18 -5.40 12.29 -4.28
N GLU A 19 -4.37 12.77 -4.96
CA GLU A 19 -4.41 13.10 -6.38
C GLU A 19 -4.11 11.90 -7.28
N ILE A 20 -3.39 10.88 -6.77
CA ILE A 20 -2.95 9.73 -7.55
C ILE A 20 -3.46 8.42 -6.95
N ILE A 21 -3.16 8.16 -5.67
CA ILE A 21 -3.38 6.84 -5.06
C ILE A 21 -4.86 6.58 -4.78
N ALA A 22 -5.58 7.53 -4.17
CA ALA A 22 -7.01 7.38 -3.91
C ALA A 22 -7.82 7.18 -5.22
N PRO A 23 -7.63 7.96 -6.30
CA PRO A 23 -8.27 7.70 -7.58
C PRO A 23 -7.96 6.31 -8.16
N ALA A 24 -6.71 5.84 -8.06
CA ALA A 24 -6.33 4.51 -8.53
C ALA A 24 -7.03 3.39 -7.73
N ILE A 25 -7.18 3.55 -6.41
CA ILE A 25 -7.90 2.61 -5.57
C ILE A 25 -9.39 2.58 -5.93
N GLU A 26 -10.02 3.74 -6.11
CA GLU A 26 -11.45 3.80 -6.50
C GLU A 26 -11.68 3.19 -7.88
N TYR A 27 -10.77 3.42 -8.83
CA TYR A 27 -10.81 2.77 -10.14
C TYR A 27 -10.75 1.24 -10.05
N LEU A 28 -9.87 0.70 -9.21
CA LEU A 28 -9.74 -0.74 -9.00
C LEU A 28 -10.92 -1.34 -8.23
N LYS A 29 -11.47 -0.62 -7.24
CA LYS A 29 -12.72 -0.99 -6.57
C LYS A 29 -13.87 -1.09 -7.53
N ALA A 30 -14.00 -0.14 -8.45
CA ALA A 30 -15.02 -0.17 -9.50
C ALA A 30 -14.89 -1.38 -10.45
N LYS A 31 -13.70 -1.99 -10.53
CA LYS A 31 -13.45 -3.25 -11.24
C LYS A 31 -13.72 -4.51 -10.40
N GLY A 32 -14.22 -4.36 -9.17
CA GLY A 32 -14.57 -5.46 -8.29
C GLY A 32 -13.46 -5.91 -7.33
N LEU A 33 -12.34 -5.17 -7.24
CA LEU A 33 -11.30 -5.50 -6.25
C LEU A 33 -11.72 -4.99 -4.86
N ASN A 34 -11.59 -5.84 -3.84
CA ASN A 34 -11.82 -5.46 -2.46
C ASN A 34 -10.57 -4.78 -1.87
N LEU A 35 -10.52 -3.45 -1.91
CA LEU A 35 -9.37 -2.66 -1.49
C LEU A 35 -9.72 -1.70 -0.36
N ILE A 36 -8.76 -1.46 0.54
CA ILE A 36 -8.87 -0.48 1.63
C ILE A 36 -7.68 0.48 1.52
N GLY A 37 -7.95 1.79 1.38
CA GLY A 37 -6.91 2.82 1.42
C GLY A 37 -7.22 4.07 0.58
N PRO A 38 -6.23 4.99 0.44
CA PRO A 38 -4.89 4.87 1.03
C PRO A 38 -4.93 4.92 2.56
N VAL A 39 -4.19 4.03 3.21
CA VAL A 39 -4.03 3.99 4.67
C VAL A 39 -2.61 4.35 5.05
N SER A 40 -2.43 5.05 6.17
CA SER A 40 -1.07 5.36 6.65
C SER A 40 -0.29 4.08 6.97
N ALA A 41 0.97 4.02 6.54
CA ALA A 41 1.80 2.82 6.63
C ALA A 41 2.11 2.41 8.07
N ASP A 42 2.30 3.38 8.97
CA ASP A 42 2.52 3.19 10.41
C ASP A 42 1.35 2.52 11.14
N THR A 43 0.12 2.67 10.63
CA THR A 43 -1.09 2.09 11.22
C THR A 43 -1.68 0.93 10.42
N ALA A 44 -1.11 0.61 9.26
CA ALA A 44 -1.60 -0.44 8.37
C ALA A 44 -1.48 -1.85 8.98
N PHE A 45 -0.44 -2.05 9.80
CA PHE A 45 -0.06 -3.35 10.37
C PHE A 45 -0.53 -3.57 11.81
N VAL A 46 -1.41 -2.73 12.33
CA VAL A 46 -1.99 -2.92 13.67
C VAL A 46 -2.83 -4.20 13.66
N LYS A 47 -2.51 -5.13 14.58
CA LYS A 47 -3.02 -6.52 14.64
C LYS A 47 -4.51 -6.70 14.31
N LYS A 48 -5.38 -5.85 14.88
CA LYS A 48 -6.84 -5.89 14.65
C LYS A 48 -7.24 -5.66 13.17
N LYS A 49 -6.48 -4.83 12.44
CA LYS A 49 -6.69 -4.61 11.01
C LYS A 49 -6.09 -5.75 10.18
N SER A 50 -4.97 -6.33 10.61
CA SER A 50 -4.26 -7.39 9.89
C SER A 50 -5.00 -8.72 9.80
N GLU A 51 -5.85 -9.04 10.77
CA GLU A 51 -6.61 -10.31 10.81
C GLU A 51 -7.60 -10.49 9.64
N GLN A 52 -7.90 -9.42 8.89
CA GLN A 52 -8.85 -9.42 7.77
C GLN A 52 -8.20 -9.05 6.42
N ILE A 53 -6.87 -9.03 6.35
CA ILE A 53 -6.13 -8.55 5.17
C ILE A 53 -5.28 -9.68 4.61
N ASP A 54 -5.54 -10.05 3.35
CA ASP A 54 -4.79 -11.11 2.66
C ASP A 54 -3.39 -10.65 2.21
N ALA A 55 -3.26 -9.37 1.85
CA ALA A 55 -2.01 -8.79 1.36
C ALA A 55 -1.93 -7.28 1.59
N TYR A 56 -0.69 -6.78 1.70
CA TYR A 56 -0.40 -5.36 1.80
C TYR A 56 0.29 -4.85 0.52
N LEU A 57 -0.14 -3.67 0.05
CA LEU A 57 0.49 -2.97 -1.07
C LEU A 57 1.32 -1.79 -0.53
N ALA A 58 2.64 -1.88 -0.65
CA ALA A 58 3.59 -0.83 -0.30
C ALA A 58 3.94 0.04 -1.52
N MET A 59 4.16 1.34 -1.28
CA MET A 59 4.50 2.32 -2.32
C MET A 59 6.00 2.29 -2.67
N TYR A 60 6.84 1.85 -1.73
CA TYR A 60 8.27 1.65 -1.96
C TYR A 60 8.80 0.52 -1.05
N HIS A 61 9.98 0.01 -1.41
CA HIS A 61 10.59 -1.18 -0.82
C HIS A 61 10.67 -1.12 0.72
N ASP A 62 11.27 -0.06 1.25
CA ASP A 62 11.52 0.06 2.68
C ASP A 62 10.26 0.41 3.49
N GLN A 63 9.13 0.70 2.84
CA GLN A 63 7.86 0.97 3.52
C GLN A 63 7.23 -0.29 4.12
N GLY A 64 7.41 -1.44 3.44
CA GLY A 64 6.81 -2.71 3.83
C GLY A 64 7.80 -3.72 4.41
N LEU A 65 9.05 -3.68 3.93
CA LEU A 65 10.02 -4.72 4.23
C LEU A 65 10.38 -4.89 5.73
N PRO A 66 10.52 -3.82 6.54
CA PRO A 66 10.80 -3.98 7.97
C PRO A 66 9.70 -4.74 8.71
N VAL A 67 8.44 -4.56 8.31
CA VAL A 67 7.30 -5.22 8.94
C VAL A 67 7.16 -6.67 8.48
N LEU A 68 7.40 -6.97 7.20
CA LEU A 68 7.46 -8.36 6.72
C LEU A 68 8.43 -9.21 7.53
N LYS A 69 9.68 -8.73 7.63
CA LYS A 69 10.77 -9.44 8.32
C LYS A 69 10.50 -9.71 9.79
N THR A 70 9.62 -8.93 10.42
CA THR A 70 9.33 -9.03 11.85
C THR A 70 8.03 -9.77 12.15
N ALA A 71 7.06 -9.76 11.24
CA ALA A 71 5.71 -10.26 11.50
C ALA A 71 5.33 -11.54 10.73
N GLY A 72 6.17 -12.03 9.81
CA GLY A 72 5.95 -13.32 9.13
C GLY A 72 4.73 -13.35 8.20
N PHE A 73 4.37 -12.22 7.59
CA PHE A 73 3.22 -12.11 6.67
C PHE A 73 3.50 -12.76 5.30
N LEU A 74 2.44 -13.27 4.68
CA LEU A 74 2.45 -14.10 3.45
C LEU A 74 2.77 -13.35 2.13
N GLY A 75 2.94 -12.02 2.14
CA GLY A 75 3.43 -11.26 0.99
C GLY A 75 3.20 -9.76 1.04
N ILE A 76 4.11 -8.99 0.44
CA ILE A 76 3.90 -7.58 0.11
C ILE A 76 3.94 -7.41 -1.40
N LEU A 77 2.97 -6.69 -1.92
CA LEU A 77 2.96 -6.20 -3.28
C LEU A 77 3.66 -4.83 -3.27
N LEU A 78 4.63 -4.63 -4.16
CA LEU A 78 5.18 -3.32 -4.43
C LEU A 78 4.44 -2.70 -5.60
N MET A 79 4.01 -1.45 -5.44
CA MET A 79 3.60 -0.63 -6.57
C MET A 79 4.80 0.20 -7.01
N LEU A 80 5.36 -0.09 -8.19
CA LEU A 80 6.36 0.77 -8.81
C LEU A 80 5.66 1.67 -9.83
N LEU A 81 5.69 2.97 -9.58
CA LEU A 81 5.35 3.97 -10.59
C LEU A 81 6.60 4.26 -11.43
N TRP A 82 6.84 3.47 -12.47
CA TRP A 82 7.87 3.80 -13.45
C TRP A 82 7.25 4.69 -14.55
N GLY A 83 7.54 5.99 -14.47
CA GLY A 83 7.29 6.97 -15.54
C GLY A 83 5.88 6.97 -16.11
N TYR A 84 4.89 7.52 -15.37
CA TYR A 84 3.56 8.01 -15.80
C TYR A 84 2.68 7.17 -16.75
N HIS A 85 3.12 6.02 -17.25
CA HIS A 85 2.47 5.29 -18.33
C HIS A 85 2.14 3.84 -18.00
N SER A 86 2.73 3.25 -16.95
CA SER A 86 2.46 1.86 -16.56
C SER A 86 2.51 1.66 -15.04
N LEU A 87 1.45 1.06 -14.49
CA LEU A 87 1.43 0.53 -13.12
C LEU A 87 1.92 -0.92 -13.17
N GLU A 88 3.10 -1.21 -12.64
CA GLU A 88 3.57 -2.58 -12.44
C GLU A 88 3.43 -2.98 -10.96
N LEU A 89 2.81 -4.14 -10.74
CA LEU A 89 2.65 -4.75 -9.42
C LEU A 89 3.63 -5.92 -9.31
N GLN A 90 4.62 -5.80 -8.43
CA GLN A 90 5.59 -6.88 -8.17
C GLN A 90 5.30 -7.52 -6.82
N LEU A 91 4.95 -8.82 -6.84
CA LEU A 91 4.71 -9.58 -5.62
C LEU A 91 6.06 -10.02 -5.02
N ILE A 92 6.40 -9.49 -3.85
CA ILE A 92 7.52 -9.97 -3.04
C ILE A 92 6.95 -10.95 -2.00
N ARG A 93 7.35 -12.21 -2.12
CA ARG A 93 7.10 -13.25 -1.11
C ARG A 93 8.41 -13.51 -0.36
N ASP A 94 8.35 -13.57 0.96
CA ASP A 94 9.44 -14.15 1.74
C ASP A 94 9.47 -15.65 1.41
N SER A 95 10.58 -16.10 0.82
CA SER A 95 10.94 -17.51 0.71
C SER A 95 11.46 -17.97 2.07
N LEU A 96 10.56 -18.52 2.88
CA LEU A 96 10.94 -19.46 3.94
C LEU A 96 11.27 -20.83 3.33
#